data_AF-A0AA38RFY7-F1
#
_entry.id   AF-A0AA38RFY7-F1
#
_cell.length_a   1.000
_cell.length_b   1.000
_cell.length_c   1.000
_cell.angle_alpha   90.00
_cell.angle_beta   90.00
_cell.angle_gamma   90.00
#
_symmetry.space_group_name_H-M   'P 1'
#
loop_
_entity.id
_entity.type
_entity.pdbx_description
1 polymer ?
#
loop_
_entity_poly.entity_id
_entity_poly.type
_entity_poly.pdbx_seq_one_letter_code
_entity_poly.pdbx_strand_id
1 'polypeptide(L)'
;MISLEHVISIVVLNCGYTSPSIEKERGQYDDIFASLLLPAAERVSARIAKTTKLKFNIKGYDTVKQVYPLTLQGIDAIIISGSPNGAYQDLEWIRKLDGFVSYVYHEHPSIKLYGHPEFDQFINTECLKLVGKRVGWDADFTSSAIAAARARDDAAIAADIMVAFFLDMEPGNV
;
A
#
# COMPACT_ATOMS: atom_id res chain seq x y z
N MET A 1 27.56 21.55 -4.15
CA MET A 1 26.51 21.16 -5.11
C MET A 1 25.29 20.81 -4.28
N ILE A 2 24.21 21.59 -4.36
CA ILE A 2 23.01 21.36 -3.54
C ILE A 2 22.21 20.26 -4.26
N SER A 3 22.04 19.10 -3.63
CA SER A 3 21.12 18.06 -4.12
C SER A 3 19.71 18.63 -4.05
N LEU A 4 18.98 18.60 -5.17
CA LEU A 4 17.56 18.93 -5.16
C LEU A 4 16.78 17.76 -4.55
N GLU A 5 15.75 18.05 -3.77
CA GLU A 5 14.85 17.03 -3.21
C GLU A 5 13.53 17.07 -3.97
N HIS A 6 13.11 15.91 -4.48
CA HIS A 6 11.78 15.72 -5.06
C HIS A 6 10.94 14.94 -4.05
N VAL A 7 9.88 15.57 -3.54
CA VAL A 7 9.00 15.00 -2.53
C VAL A 7 7.71 14.55 -3.20
N ILE A 8 7.34 13.29 -3.02
CA ILE A 8 6.03 12.75 -3.42
C ILE A 8 5.18 12.55 -2.16
N SER A 9 4.00 13.18 -2.14
CA SER A 9 3.02 13.06 -1.06
C SER A 9 2.00 11.97 -1.40
N ILE A 10 2.00 10.93 -0.59
CA ILE A 10 1.17 9.74 -0.76
C ILE A 10 0.19 9.66 0.41
N VAL A 11 -1.08 9.53 0.10
CA VAL A 11 -2.11 9.18 1.08
C VAL A 11 -2.37 7.67 1.03
N VAL A 12 -2.49 7.05 2.19
CA VAL A 12 -2.96 5.67 2.31
C VAL A 12 -4.35 5.69 2.93
N LEU A 13 -5.32 5.14 2.20
CA LEU A 13 -6.65 4.87 2.71
C LEU A 13 -6.62 3.50 3.39
N ASN A 14 -6.60 3.49 4.72
CA ASN A 14 -6.66 2.27 5.51
C ASN A 14 -8.11 1.74 5.46
N CYS A 15 -8.34 0.70 4.67
CA CYS A 15 -9.64 0.07 4.42
C CYS A 15 -9.90 -1.14 5.34
N GLY A 16 -9.23 -1.17 6.49
CA GLY A 16 -9.31 -2.21 7.49
C GLY A 16 -8.27 -1.98 8.58
N TYR A 17 -8.10 -2.99 9.43
CA TYR A 17 -7.06 -3.00 10.46
C TYR A 17 -6.17 -4.23 10.26
N THR A 18 -4.88 -4.07 10.57
CA THR A 18 -3.96 -5.20 10.62
C THR A 18 -4.33 -6.12 11.79
N SER A 19 -3.90 -7.38 11.71
CA SER A 19 -4.13 -8.31 12.83
C SER A 19 -3.29 -7.91 14.04
N PRO A 20 -3.62 -8.37 15.26
CA PRO A 20 -2.81 -8.05 16.43
C PRO A 20 -1.32 -8.46 16.32
N SER A 21 -1.02 -9.54 15.59
CA SER A 21 0.37 -9.97 15.36
C SER A 21 1.10 -9.05 14.38
N ILE A 22 0.42 -8.59 13.33
CA ILE A 22 0.98 -7.65 12.36
C ILE A 22 1.09 -6.25 12.98
N GLU A 23 0.04 -5.76 13.63
CA GLU A 23 0.01 -4.42 14.24
C GLU A 23 1.16 -4.21 15.23
N LYS A 24 1.40 -5.21 16.07
CA LYS A 24 2.51 -5.18 17.03
C LYS A 24 3.89 -5.04 16.36
N GLU A 25 4.06 -5.65 15.19
CA GLU A 25 5.35 -5.81 14.52
C GLU A 25 5.58 -4.78 13.40
N ARG A 26 4.51 -4.25 12.81
CA ARG A 26 4.52 -3.42 11.60
C ARG A 26 3.53 -2.25 11.62
N GLY A 27 2.65 -2.14 12.61
CA GLY A 27 1.64 -1.09 12.66
C GLY A 27 0.46 -1.32 11.72
N GLN A 28 -0.16 -0.24 11.25
CA GLN A 28 -1.29 -0.27 10.31
C GLN A 28 -0.80 -0.28 8.85
N TYR A 29 -1.72 -0.35 7.88
CA TYR A 29 -1.36 -0.46 6.46
C TYR A 29 -0.48 0.71 5.96
N ASP A 30 -0.71 1.91 6.46
CA ASP A 30 0.14 3.07 6.14
C ASP A 30 1.59 2.93 6.64
N ASP A 31 1.78 2.37 7.83
CA ASP A 31 3.11 2.03 8.34
C ASP A 31 3.79 0.94 7.49
N ILE A 32 3.02 -0.07 7.06
CA ILE A 32 3.49 -1.15 6.17
C ILE A 32 3.93 -0.57 4.83
N PHE A 33 3.09 0.22 4.16
CA PHE A 33 3.45 0.90 2.91
C PHE A 33 4.68 1.78 3.08
N ALA A 34 4.78 2.54 4.17
CA ALA A 34 5.96 3.35 4.45
C ALA A 34 7.23 2.49 4.56
N SER A 35 7.16 1.35 5.24
CA SER A 35 8.28 0.42 5.40
C SER A 35 8.77 -0.18 4.06
N LEU A 36 7.88 -0.31 3.07
CA LEU A 36 8.20 -0.82 1.73
C LEU A 36 8.68 0.28 0.79
N LEU A 37 7.97 1.40 0.78
CA LEU A 37 8.15 2.48 -0.19
C LEU A 37 9.32 3.40 0.15
N LEU A 38 9.64 3.62 1.43
CA LEU A 38 10.79 4.46 1.78
C LEU A 38 12.12 3.84 1.31
N PRO A 39 12.40 2.54 1.54
CA PRO A 39 13.57 1.89 0.95
C PRO A 39 13.52 1.82 -0.58
N ALA A 40 12.34 1.64 -1.17
CA ALA A 40 12.18 1.65 -2.63
C ALA A 40 12.54 3.01 -3.23
N ALA A 41 12.14 4.11 -2.56
CA ALA A 41 12.51 5.45 -2.97
C ALA A 41 14.03 5.65 -3.00
N GLU A 42 14.75 5.10 -2.01
CA GLU A 42 16.22 5.13 -1.98
C GLU A 42 16.84 4.30 -3.11
N ARG A 43 16.34 3.07 -3.32
CA ARG A 43 16.81 2.20 -4.41
C ARG A 43 16.61 2.84 -5.77
N VAL A 44 15.38 3.31 -6.05
CA VAL A 44 15.06 3.95 -7.32
C VAL A 44 15.84 5.25 -7.47
N SER A 45 15.95 6.08 -6.42
CA SER A 45 16.82 7.27 -6.44
C SER A 45 18.25 6.93 -6.86
N ALA A 46 18.83 5.87 -6.30
CA ALA A 46 20.19 5.45 -6.63
C ALA A 46 20.34 4.98 -8.09
N ARG A 47 19.26 4.45 -8.70
CA ARG A 47 19.24 4.02 -10.10
C ARG A 47 19.03 5.20 -11.07
N ILE A 48 18.21 6.18 -10.71
CA ILE A 48 17.83 7.28 -11.61
C ILE A 48 18.61 8.58 -11.40
N ALA A 49 19.25 8.80 -10.24
CA ALA A 49 19.79 10.10 -9.90
C ALA A 49 21.29 10.25 -10.19
N LYS A 50 21.60 11.23 -11.07
CA LYS A 50 22.87 11.96 -11.06
C LYS A 50 22.87 13.16 -10.09
N THR A 51 21.72 13.71 -9.66
CA THR A 51 21.65 14.92 -8.80
C THR A 51 20.41 15.14 -7.89
N THR A 52 19.34 14.33 -7.98
CA THR A 52 18.07 14.58 -7.24
C THR A 52 17.69 13.41 -6.34
N LYS A 53 17.39 13.67 -5.06
CA LYS A 53 16.98 12.64 -4.10
C LYS A 53 15.46 12.56 -4.00
N LEU A 54 14.89 11.37 -4.14
CA LEU A 54 13.46 11.12 -3.92
C LEU A 54 13.18 11.01 -2.43
N LYS A 55 12.09 11.62 -1.98
CA LYS A 55 11.53 11.45 -0.64
C LYS A 55 10.04 11.22 -0.74
N PHE A 56 9.52 10.36 0.12
CA PHE A 56 8.07 10.19 0.27
C PHE A 56 7.58 10.76 1.58
N ASN A 57 6.45 11.45 1.49
CA ASN A 57 5.64 11.85 2.63
C ASN A 57 4.38 10.98 2.61
N ILE A 58 4.28 10.02 3.52
CA ILE A 58 3.20 9.04 3.53
C ILE A 58 2.30 9.32 4.73
N LYS A 59 0.98 9.36 4.51
CA LYS A 59 0.01 9.60 5.57
C LYS A 59 -1.22 8.70 5.45
N GLY A 60 -1.48 7.93 6.51
CA GLY A 60 -2.67 7.09 6.62
C GLY A 60 -3.93 7.85 7.04
N TYR A 61 -5.08 7.35 6.57
CA TYR A 61 -6.42 7.80 6.93
C TYR A 61 -7.34 6.60 7.18
N ASP A 62 -7.98 6.56 8.35
CA ASP A 62 -8.92 5.51 8.76
C ASP A 62 -10.27 5.66 8.05
N THR A 63 -10.38 5.05 6.87
CA THR A 63 -11.59 5.13 6.04
C THR A 63 -12.74 4.30 6.58
N VAL A 64 -12.46 3.30 7.43
CA VAL A 64 -13.49 2.54 8.16
C VAL A 64 -14.22 3.47 9.13
N LYS A 65 -13.50 4.37 9.81
CA LYS A 65 -14.08 5.48 10.58
C LYS A 65 -14.49 6.67 9.73
N GLN A 66 -14.48 6.53 8.40
CA GLN A 66 -14.85 7.56 7.44
C GLN A 66 -14.03 8.85 7.55
N VAL A 67 -12.76 8.74 7.97
CA VAL A 67 -11.80 9.83 8.06
C VAL A 67 -11.03 9.90 6.74
N TYR A 68 -10.97 11.07 6.14
CA TYR A 68 -10.34 11.34 4.85
C TYR A 68 -9.49 12.62 4.92
N PRO A 69 -8.57 12.86 3.97
CA PRO A 69 -7.88 14.14 3.85
C PRO A 69 -8.88 15.30 3.77
N LEU A 70 -8.63 16.38 4.51
CA LEU A 70 -9.44 17.59 4.45
C LEU A 70 -9.28 18.34 3.12
N THR A 71 -8.16 18.12 2.43
CA THR A 71 -7.83 18.70 1.13
C THR A 71 -7.06 17.69 0.30
N LEU A 72 -7.22 17.77 -1.02
CA LEU A 72 -6.47 17.00 -2.01
C LEU A 72 -5.28 17.76 -2.60
N GLN A 73 -5.11 19.03 -2.22
CA GLN A 73 -4.04 19.86 -2.74
C GLN A 73 -2.66 19.33 -2.33
N GLY A 74 -1.79 19.12 -3.32
CA GLY A 74 -0.43 18.65 -3.12
C GLY A 74 -0.32 17.16 -2.80
N ILE A 75 -1.39 16.39 -2.97
CA ILE A 75 -1.33 14.92 -2.99
C ILE A 75 -0.98 14.47 -4.40
N ASP A 76 0.02 13.60 -4.51
CA ASP A 76 0.49 13.06 -5.80
C ASP A 76 -0.10 11.66 -6.06
N ALA A 77 -0.31 10.89 -4.99
CA ALA A 77 -0.87 9.54 -5.08
C ALA A 77 -1.74 9.18 -3.89
N ILE A 78 -2.72 8.31 -4.13
CA ILE A 78 -3.54 7.66 -3.12
C ILE A 78 -3.43 6.15 -3.31
N ILE A 79 -3.08 5.47 -2.23
CA ILE A 79 -3.09 4.03 -2.14
C ILE A 79 -4.32 3.58 -1.37
N ILE A 80 -5.02 2.58 -1.89
CA ILE A 80 -6.21 1.99 -1.28
C ILE A 80 -5.81 0.59 -0.80
N SER A 81 -5.73 0.41 0.53
CA SER A 81 -5.29 -0.85 1.11
C SER A 81 -6.28 -1.99 0.86
N GLY A 82 -5.84 -3.21 1.13
CA GLY A 82 -6.76 -4.35 1.27
C GLY A 82 -7.80 -4.14 2.38
N SER A 83 -8.91 -4.88 2.30
CA SER A 83 -9.99 -4.88 3.30
C SER A 83 -10.43 -6.31 3.65
N PRO A 84 -10.82 -6.58 4.91
CA PRO A 84 -11.51 -7.81 5.26
C PRO A 84 -12.95 -7.86 4.70
N ASN A 85 -13.51 -6.72 4.30
CA ASN A 85 -14.83 -6.59 3.70
C ASN A 85 -14.73 -6.58 2.17
N GLY A 86 -15.68 -7.21 1.49
CA GLY A 86 -15.76 -7.12 0.03
C GLY A 86 -16.25 -5.74 -0.43
N ALA A 87 -15.74 -5.24 -1.55
CA ALA A 87 -16.08 -3.93 -2.09
C ALA A 87 -17.58 -3.74 -2.42
N TYR A 88 -18.34 -4.82 -2.59
CA TYR A 88 -19.78 -4.80 -2.89
C TYR A 88 -20.67 -4.98 -1.65
N GLN A 89 -20.09 -5.07 -0.45
CA GLN A 89 -20.88 -5.15 0.77
C GLN A 89 -21.55 -3.80 1.05
N ASP A 90 -22.82 -3.83 1.45
CA ASP A 90 -23.61 -2.63 1.70
C ASP A 90 -23.29 -1.98 3.07
N LEU A 91 -22.06 -1.51 3.22
CA LEU A 91 -21.58 -0.82 4.42
C LEU A 91 -21.44 0.68 4.13
N GLU A 92 -21.84 1.51 5.09
CA GLU A 92 -21.82 2.97 4.92
C GLU A 92 -20.43 3.51 4.57
N TRP A 93 -19.40 3.02 5.26
CA TRP A 93 -18.03 3.44 5.00
C TRP A 93 -17.53 3.00 3.62
N ILE A 94 -18.00 1.85 3.10
CA ILE A 94 -17.68 1.39 1.74
C ILE A 94 -18.34 2.29 0.70
N ARG A 95 -19.62 2.64 0.88
CA ARG A 95 -20.32 3.58 -0.01
C ARG A 95 -19.64 4.95 -0.04
N LYS A 96 -19.15 5.43 1.11
CA LYS A 96 -18.39 6.68 1.19
C LYS A 96 -17.02 6.58 0.53
N LEU A 97 -16.32 5.45 0.71
CA LEU A 97 -15.04 5.18 0.05
C LEU A 97 -15.21 5.17 -1.46
N ASP A 98 -16.22 4.47 -1.97
CA ASP A 98 -16.57 4.43 -3.40
C ASP A 98 -16.83 5.85 -3.95
N GLY A 99 -17.66 6.63 -3.26
CA GLY A 99 -17.91 8.02 -3.63
C GLY A 99 -16.64 8.90 -3.62
N PHE A 100 -15.77 8.73 -2.61
CA PHE A 100 -14.50 9.46 -2.53
C PHE A 100 -13.54 9.08 -3.65
N VAL A 101 -13.35 7.79 -3.92
CA VAL A 101 -12.46 7.29 -4.97
C VAL A 101 -12.95 7.73 -6.35
N SER A 102 -14.27 7.63 -6.59
CA SER A 102 -14.92 8.12 -7.81
C SER A 102 -14.69 9.63 -8.01
N TYR A 103 -14.87 10.43 -6.94
CA TYR A 103 -14.61 11.86 -6.98
C TYR A 103 -13.15 12.19 -7.30
N VAL A 104 -12.17 11.51 -6.67
CA VAL A 104 -10.74 11.72 -6.97
C VAL A 104 -10.45 11.37 -8.42
N TYR A 105 -10.95 10.23 -8.90
CA TYR A 105 -10.73 9.76 -10.27
C TYR A 105 -11.24 10.76 -11.32
N HIS A 106 -12.45 11.30 -11.12
CA HIS A 106 -13.07 12.21 -12.08
C HIS A 106 -12.57 13.65 -11.99
N GLU A 107 -12.38 14.16 -10.78
CA GLU A 107 -12.13 15.60 -10.55
C GLU A 107 -10.64 15.91 -10.34
N HIS A 108 -9.81 14.90 -10.04
CA HIS A 108 -8.38 15.06 -9.77
C HIS A 108 -7.53 14.04 -10.56
N PRO A 109 -7.60 14.03 -11.91
CA PRO A 109 -6.97 13.00 -12.75
C PRO A 109 -5.44 12.97 -12.67
N SER A 110 -4.80 14.00 -12.11
CA SER A 110 -3.36 14.01 -11.85
C SER A 110 -2.96 13.19 -10.62
N ILE A 111 -3.90 12.88 -9.72
CA ILE A 111 -3.64 12.05 -8.53
C ILE A 111 -3.66 10.59 -8.94
N LYS A 112 -2.55 9.89 -8.69
CA LYS A 112 -2.43 8.47 -9.02
C LYS A 112 -3.17 7.61 -8.03
N LEU A 113 -4.10 6.78 -8.50
CA LEU A 113 -4.82 5.82 -7.68
C LEU A 113 -4.18 4.43 -7.82
N TYR A 114 -3.82 3.81 -6.70
CA TYR A 114 -3.25 2.46 -6.68
C TYR A 114 -4.03 1.58 -5.70
N GLY A 115 -4.72 0.57 -6.22
CA GLY A 115 -5.41 -0.44 -5.41
C GLY A 115 -4.54 -1.68 -5.28
N HIS A 116 -4.03 -1.97 -4.09
CA HIS A 116 -3.16 -3.12 -3.90
C HIS A 116 -3.20 -3.62 -2.46
N PRO A 117 -3.41 -4.93 -2.26
CA PRO A 117 -3.18 -5.55 -0.96
C PRO A 117 -1.69 -5.86 -0.79
N GLU A 118 -1.09 -5.36 0.28
CA GLU A 118 0.36 -5.38 0.52
C GLU A 118 0.77 -6.56 1.35
N PHE A 119 1.68 -7.39 0.85
CA PHE A 119 2.22 -8.44 1.70
C PHE A 119 3.67 -8.78 1.35
N ASP A 120 4.58 -8.50 2.28
CA ASP A 120 5.86 -9.22 2.35
C ASP A 120 5.62 -10.68 2.82
N GLN A 121 6.68 -11.48 2.87
CA GLN A 121 6.60 -12.86 3.33
C GLN A 121 5.95 -13.02 4.71
N PHE A 122 6.23 -12.11 5.64
CA PHE A 122 5.73 -12.15 7.00
C PHE A 122 4.23 -11.86 7.04
N ILE A 123 3.80 -10.76 6.43
CA ILE A 123 2.39 -10.36 6.45
C ILE A 123 1.55 -11.39 5.67
N ASN A 124 2.04 -11.92 4.55
CA ASN A 124 1.40 -13.04 3.83
C ASN A 124 1.22 -14.26 4.75
N THR A 125 2.25 -14.62 5.50
CA THR A 125 2.17 -15.75 6.45
C THR A 125 1.09 -15.52 7.50
N GLU A 126 1.03 -14.32 8.10
CA GLU A 126 0.03 -14.00 9.12
C GLU A 126 -1.39 -13.97 8.54
N CYS A 127 -1.57 -13.41 7.34
CA CYS A 127 -2.84 -13.45 6.62
C CYS A 127 -3.31 -14.87 6.32
N LEU A 128 -2.42 -15.76 5.86
CA LEU A 128 -2.76 -17.16 5.60
C LEU A 128 -3.21 -17.90 6.86
N LYS A 129 -2.56 -17.67 8.01
CA LYS A 129 -2.99 -18.25 9.30
C LYS A 129 -4.39 -17.77 9.68
N LEU A 130 -4.65 -16.48 9.54
CA LEU A 130 -5.93 -15.87 9.91
C LEU A 130 -7.05 -16.33 8.99
N VAL A 131 -6.84 -16.28 7.68
CA VAL A 131 -7.82 -16.73 6.68
C VAL A 131 -8.07 -18.21 6.84
N GLY A 132 -7.03 -19.04 6.92
CA GLY A 132 -7.16 -20.48 7.12
C GLY A 132 -7.99 -20.83 8.35
N LYS A 133 -7.73 -20.16 9.49
CA LYS A 133 -8.56 -20.32 10.69
C LYS A 133 -10.00 -19.84 10.49
N ARG A 134 -10.21 -18.70 9.81
CA ARG A 134 -11.54 -18.11 9.58
C ARG A 134 -12.43 -18.98 8.70
N VAL A 135 -11.86 -19.57 7.64
CA VAL A 135 -12.61 -20.35 6.65
C VAL A 135 -12.57 -21.85 6.92
N GLY A 136 -11.77 -22.30 7.88
CA GLY A 136 -11.65 -23.72 8.25
C GLY A 136 -10.84 -24.53 7.25
N TRP A 137 -9.71 -24.00 6.75
CA TRP A 137 -8.80 -24.77 5.91
C TRP A 137 -8.22 -25.97 6.65
N ASP A 138 -7.99 -27.05 5.91
CA ASP A 138 -7.23 -28.18 6.39
C ASP A 138 -5.82 -27.76 6.86
N ALA A 139 -5.31 -28.46 7.87
CA ALA A 139 -4.03 -28.11 8.51
C ALA A 139 -2.84 -28.31 7.56
N ASP A 140 -2.85 -29.36 6.74
CA ASP A 140 -1.79 -29.65 5.78
C ASP A 140 -1.84 -28.66 4.63
N PHE A 141 -3.04 -28.29 4.18
CA PHE A 141 -3.22 -27.23 3.20
C PHE A 141 -2.67 -25.89 3.70
N THR A 142 -3.04 -25.50 4.93
CA THR A 142 -2.58 -24.24 5.54
C THR A 142 -1.06 -24.21 5.68
N SER A 143 -0.46 -25.33 6.13
CA SER A 143 0.99 -25.45 6.28
C SER A 143 1.72 -25.36 4.93
N SER A 144 1.17 -26.01 3.90
CA SER A 144 1.71 -25.96 2.54
C SER A 144 1.61 -24.56 1.93
N ALA A 145 0.49 -23.85 2.13
CA ALA A 145 0.32 -22.48 1.68
C ALA A 145 1.32 -21.53 2.35
N ILE A 146 1.54 -21.68 3.67
CA ILE A 146 2.54 -20.90 4.41
C ILE A 146 3.95 -21.20 3.88
N ALA A 147 4.28 -22.47 3.63
CA ALA A 147 5.58 -22.84 3.07
C ALA A 147 5.80 -22.20 1.67
N ALA A 148 4.77 -22.21 0.83
CA ALA A 148 4.81 -21.59 -0.49
C ALA A 148 4.99 -20.06 -0.41
N ALA A 149 4.23 -19.38 0.45
CA ALA A 149 4.39 -17.93 0.69
C ALA A 149 5.78 -17.57 1.23
N ARG A 150 6.46 -18.53 1.87
CA ARG A 150 7.82 -18.36 2.38
C ARG A 150 8.93 -18.66 1.39
N ALA A 151 8.61 -19.26 0.24
CA ALA A 151 9.62 -19.68 -0.72
C ALA A 151 10.29 -18.49 -1.44
N ARG A 152 9.58 -17.37 -1.57
CA ARG A 152 10.06 -16.17 -2.26
C ARG A 152 9.39 -14.93 -1.68
N ASP A 153 10.17 -13.88 -1.49
CA ASP A 153 9.68 -12.54 -1.18
C ASP A 153 10.04 -11.59 -2.32
N ASP A 154 9.04 -11.02 -2.96
CA ASP A 154 9.16 -10.05 -4.06
C ASP A 154 8.63 -8.66 -3.70
N ALA A 155 8.36 -8.39 -2.40
CA ALA A 155 7.81 -7.12 -1.95
C ALA A 155 8.71 -5.92 -2.32
N ALA A 156 10.04 -6.09 -2.33
CA ALA A 156 10.96 -5.05 -2.75
C ALA A 156 10.81 -4.71 -4.25
N ILE A 157 10.58 -5.71 -5.10
CA ILE A 157 10.37 -5.53 -6.54
C ILE A 157 9.01 -4.86 -6.78
N ALA A 158 7.96 -5.33 -6.09
CA ALA A 158 6.65 -4.72 -6.15
C ALA A 158 6.68 -3.24 -5.71
N ALA A 159 7.41 -2.92 -4.64
CA ALA A 159 7.59 -1.55 -4.17
C ALA A 159 8.34 -0.70 -5.20
N ASP A 160 9.39 -1.21 -5.84
CA ASP A 160 10.10 -0.51 -6.91
C ASP A 160 9.13 -0.17 -8.08
N ILE A 161 8.27 -1.13 -8.49
CA ILE A 161 7.24 -0.93 -9.52
C ILE A 161 6.23 0.17 -9.10
N MET A 162 5.80 0.17 -7.84
CA MET A 162 4.92 1.22 -7.32
C MET A 162 5.58 2.61 -7.40
N VAL A 163 6.85 2.71 -7.01
CA VAL A 163 7.61 3.97 -7.12
C VAL A 163 7.68 4.44 -8.56
N ALA A 164 7.97 3.54 -9.49
CA ALA A 164 8.00 3.84 -10.91
C ALA A 164 6.65 4.34 -11.43
N PHE A 165 5.56 3.69 -11.03
CA PHE A 165 4.21 4.15 -11.32
C PHE A 165 3.98 5.57 -10.78
N PHE A 166 4.36 5.85 -9.52
CA PHE A 166 4.25 7.19 -8.94
C PHE A 166 5.11 8.25 -9.64
N LEU A 167 6.16 7.84 -10.35
CA LEU A 167 7.04 8.71 -11.12
C LEU A 167 6.74 8.79 -12.63
N ASP A 168 5.72 8.07 -13.13
CA ASP A 168 5.45 7.90 -14.58
C ASP A 168 6.66 7.32 -15.34
N MET A 169 7.41 6.43 -14.69
CA MET A 169 8.54 5.74 -15.30
C MET A 169 8.08 4.47 -16.02
N GLU A 170 8.69 4.20 -17.18
CA GLU A 170 8.46 2.94 -17.88
C GLU A 170 9.06 1.72 -17.12
N PRO A 171 8.45 0.53 -17.21
CA PRO A 171 8.86 -0.68 -16.46
C PRO A 171 10.31 -1.15 -16.65
N GLY A 172 11.04 -0.64 -17.65
CA GLY A 172 12.46 -0.95 -17.90
C GLY A 172 13.46 0.03 -17.30
N ASN A 173 12.99 1.13 -16.70
CA ASN A 173 13.84 2.18 -16.11
C ASN A 173 13.92 2.10 -14.58
N VAL A 174 13.40 1.01 -14.00
CA VAL A 174 13.32 0.74 -12.57
C VAL A 174 14.27 -0.37 -12.19
#